data_AF-A0A9D1EXQ3-F1
#
_entry.id   AF-A0A9D1EXQ3-F1
#
_cell.length_a   1.000
_cell.length_b   1.000
_cell.length_c   1.000
_cell.angle_alpha   90.00
_cell.angle_beta   90.00
_cell.angle_gamma   90.00
#
_symmetry.space_group_name_H-M   'P 1'
#
loop_
_entity.id
_entity.type
_entity.pdbx_description
1 polymer ?
#
loop_
_entity_poly.entity_id
_entity_poly.type
_entity_poly.pdbx_seq_one_letter_code
_entity_poly.pdbx_strand_id
1 'polypeptide(L)' 'MSRRKKNTTGIPDFEIDSLARALLPAIQAYFETEEGQREFAAWQAERQQRQLNKKLIKEKESR' A
#
# COMPACT_ATOMS: atom_id res chain seq x y z
N MET A 1 3.40 11.10 -19.39
CA MET A 1 2.46 10.02 -19.79
C MET A 1 2.63 8.85 -18.83
N SER A 2 1.75 8.70 -17.84
CA SER A 2 1.82 7.56 -16.89
C SER A 2 1.65 6.25 -17.65
N ARG A 3 2.62 5.34 -17.54
CA ARG A 3 2.50 3.97 -18.05
C ARG A 3 1.40 3.28 -17.26
N ARG A 4 0.19 3.18 -17.83
CA ARG A 4 -0.82 2.23 -17.31
C ARG A 4 -0.22 0.84 -17.40
N LYS A 5 -0.13 0.16 -16.26
CA LYS A 5 0.34 -1.22 -16.21
C LYS A 5 -0.70 -2.08 -16.91
N LYS A 6 -0.32 -2.73 -18.01
CA LYS A 6 -1.23 -3.62 -18.73
C LYS A 6 -1.56 -4.81 -17.84
N ASN A 7 -2.83 -5.14 -17.78
CA ASN A 7 -3.32 -6.35 -17.14
C ASN A 7 -2.80 -7.57 -17.92
N THR A 8 -2.11 -8.47 -17.22
CA THR A 8 -1.52 -9.70 -17.79
C THR A 8 -2.19 -10.96 -17.27
N THR A 9 -3.26 -10.85 -16.49
CA THR A 9 -3.92 -11.99 -15.85
C THR A 9 -4.91 -12.69 -16.77
N GLY A 10 -5.19 -12.10 -17.95
CA GLY A 10 -6.21 -12.60 -18.89
C GLY A 10 -7.65 -12.27 -18.46
N ILE A 11 -7.82 -11.62 -17.31
CA ILE A 11 -9.12 -11.17 -16.80
C ILE A 11 -9.46 -9.84 -17.47
N PRO A 12 -10.70 -9.61 -17.92
CA PRO A 12 -11.11 -8.31 -18.43
C PRO A 12 -10.93 -7.20 -17.40
N ASP A 13 -10.45 -6.03 -17.82
CA ASP A 13 -10.24 -4.88 -16.93
C ASP A 13 -11.53 -4.46 -16.20
N PHE A 14 -12.69 -4.59 -16.86
CA PHE A 14 -13.97 -4.24 -16.25
C PHE A 14 -14.34 -5.13 -15.05
N GLU A 15 -13.87 -6.38 -15.02
CA GLU A 15 -14.11 -7.27 -13.87
C GLU A 15 -13.26 -6.87 -12.69
N ILE A 16 -12.00 -6.48 -12.94
CA ILE A 16 -11.12 -5.93 -11.90
C ILE A 16 -11.70 -4.63 -11.36
N ASP A 17 -12.17 -3.73 -12.23
CA ASP A 17 -12.78 -2.48 -11.83
C ASP A 17 -14.10 -2.70 -11.07
N SER A 18 -14.91 -3.68 -11.48
CA SER A 18 -16.14 -4.08 -10.78
C SER A 18 -15.84 -4.60 -9.37
N LEU A 19 -14.86 -5.50 -9.23
CA LEU A 19 -14.41 -6.03 -7.95
C LEU A 19 -13.85 -4.91 -7.06
N ALA A 20 -13.01 -4.04 -7.60
CA ALA A 20 -12.47 -2.90 -6.86
C ALA A 20 -13.62 -2.01 -6.36
N ARG A 21 -14.60 -1.70 -7.20
CA ARG A 21 -15.74 -0.85 -6.84
C ARG A 21 -16.65 -1.49 -5.80
N ALA A 22 -16.80 -2.81 -5.80
CA ALA A 22 -17.56 -3.55 -4.80
C ALA A 22 -16.84 -3.59 -3.44
N LEU A 23 -15.51 -3.75 -3.44
CA LEU A 23 -14.71 -3.88 -2.22
C LEU A 23 -14.27 -2.55 -1.61
N LEU A 24 -14.15 -1.50 -2.42
CA LEU A 24 -13.71 -0.16 -2.00
C LEU A 24 -14.47 0.38 -0.78
N PRO A 25 -15.82 0.35 -0.75
CA PRO A 25 -16.58 0.84 0.39
C PRO A 25 -16.30 0.05 1.69
N ALA A 26 -16.13 -1.28 1.58
CA ALA A 26 -15.83 -2.12 2.73
C ALA A 26 -14.43 -1.85 3.29
N ILE A 27 -13.45 -1.63 2.41
CA ILE A 27 -12.09 -1.24 2.80
C ILE A 27 -12.13 0.14 3.46
N GLN A 28 -12.84 1.11 2.89
CA GLN A 28 -12.98 2.45 3.47
C GLN A 28 -13.61 2.41 4.87
N ALA A 29 -14.70 1.67 5.02
CA ALA A 29 -15.36 1.49 6.32
C ALA A 29 -14.42 0.87 7.36
N TYR A 30 -13.58 -0.11 6.97
CA TYR A 30 -12.57 -0.68 7.86
C TYR A 30 -11.55 0.36 8.33
N PHE A 31 -11.03 1.20 7.43
CA PHE A 31 -10.05 2.23 7.79
C PHE A 31 -10.65 3.42 8.54
N GLU A 32 -11.96 3.61 8.50
CA GLU A 32 -12.65 4.60 9.33
C GLU A 32 -12.84 4.14 10.78
N THR A 33 -12.65 2.84 11.07
CA THR A 33 -12.66 2.33 12.44
C THR A 33 -11.40 2.73 13.20
N GLU A 34 -11.50 2.85 14.53
CA GLU A 34 -10.37 3.18 15.39
C GLU A 34 -9.26 2.11 15.32
N GLU A 35 -9.64 0.85 15.16
CA GLU A 35 -8.73 -0.28 14.97
C GLU A 35 -7.95 -0.15 13.66
N GLY A 36 -8.65 0.10 12.55
CA GLY A 36 -8.04 0.30 11.24
C GLY A 36 -7.09 1.49 11.20
N GLN A 37 -7.42 2.60 11.89
CA GLN A 37 -6.52 3.76 12.00
C GLN A 37 -5.26 3.45 12.82
N ARG A 38 -5.39 2.74 13.95
CA ARG A 38 -4.26 2.36 14.81
C ARG A 38 -3.30 1.42 14.08
N GLU A 39 -3.83 0.41 13.39
CA GLU A 39 -3.02 -0.50 12.57
C GLU A 39 -2.30 0.24 11.45
N PHE A 40 -2.99 1.17 10.78
CA PHE A 40 -2.38 1.96 9.72
C PHE A 40 -1.27 2.88 10.25
N ALA A 41 -1.47 3.52 11.40
CA ALA A 41 -0.46 4.34 12.05
C ALA A 41 0.77 3.51 12.48
N ALA A 42 0.56 2.34 13.07
CA ALA A 42 1.63 1.42 13.44
C ALA A 42 2.43 0.97 12.21
N TRP A 43 1.75 0.60 11.13
CA TRP A 43 2.37 0.24 9.85
C TRP A 43 3.19 1.38 9.25
N GLN A 44 2.69 2.63 9.30
CA GLN A 44 3.44 3.80 8.83
C GLN A 44 4.71 4.02 9.66
N ALA A 45 4.61 3.96 10.99
CA ALA A 45 5.74 4.10 11.89
C ALA A 45 6.82 3.03 11.60
N GLU A 46 6.41 1.77 11.45
CA GLU A 46 7.33 0.68 11.11
C GLU A 46 8.04 0.93 9.77
N ARG A 47 7.31 1.40 8.75
CA ARG A 47 7.92 1.74 7.46
C ARG A 47 8.93 2.86 7.56
N GLN A 48 8.64 3.92 8.31
CA GLN A 48 9.60 5.01 8.51
C GLN A 48 10.87 4.49 9.20
N GLN A 49 10.73 3.68 10.24
CA GLN A 49 11.86 3.05 10.93
C GLN A 49 12.68 2.16 9.99
N ARG A 50 12.03 1.31 9.18
CA ARG A 50 12.71 0.49 8.16
C ARG A 50 13.47 1.34 7.14
N GLN A 51 12.92 2.47 6.70
CA GLN A 51 13.59 3.36 5.75
C GLN A 51 14.78 4.09 6.38
N LEU A 52 14.65 4.57 7.62
CA LEU A 52 15.75 5.18 8.37
C LEU A 52 16.88 4.17 8.61
N ASN A 53 16.54 2.94 9.01
CA ASN A 53 17.52 1.89 9.22
C ASN A 53 18.26 1.53 7.91
N LYS A 54 17.54 1.41 6.79
CA LYS A 54 18.17 1.21 5.47
C LYS A 54 19.15 2.33 5.10
N LYS A 55 18.81 3.59 5.39
CA LYS A 55 19.69 4.74 5.14
C LYS A 55 20.94 4.68 6.03
N LEU A 56 20.77 4.37 7.31
CA LEU A 56 21.86 4.26 8.28
C LEU A 56 22.84 3.14 7.91
N ILE A 57 22.33 1.97 7.49
CA ILE A 57 23.16 0.86 7.02
C ILE A 57 23.98 1.28 5.81
N LYS A 58 23.34 1.92 4.82
CA LYS A 58 24.01 2.40 3.61
C LYS A 58 25.08 3.47 3.89
N GLU A 59 24.87 4.35 4.88
CA GLU A 59 25.87 5.36 5.27
C GLU A 59 27.07 4.73 6.00
N LYS A 60 26.84 3.69 6.81
CA LYS A 60 27.92 2.94 7.49
C LYS A 60 28.76 2.10 6.53
N GLU A 61 28.15 1.52 5.49
CA GLU A 61 28.87 0.76 4.46
C GLU A 61 29.67 1.66 3.50
N SER A 62 29.37 2.96 3.45
CA SER A 62 30.04 3.95 2.60
C SER A 62 31.20 4.68 3.29
N ARG A 63 31.44 4.42 4.58
CA ARG A 63 32.59 4.96 5.35
C ARG A 63 33.62 3.87 5.57
#